data_AF-A0A3R9W1E1-F1
#
_entry.id   AF-A0A3R9W1E1-F1
#
_cell.length_a   1.000
_cell.length_b   1.000
_cell.length_c   1.000
_cell.angle_alpha   90.00
_cell.angle_beta   90.00
_cell.angle_gamma   90.00
#
_symmetry.space_group_name_H-M   'P 1'
#
loop_
_entity.id
_entity.type
_entity.pdbx_description
1 polymer ?
#
loop_
_entity_poly.entity_id
_entity_poly.type
_entity_poly.pdbx_seq_one_letter_code
_entity_poly.pdbx_strand_id
1 'polypeptide(L)'
;MATIPEFSYALSEESAVHHLINLELCDSADLFELADTCAACVSVLVETDDPVTFSILCERLLELLKRLRERCDTELPPHLVERLIAGEKIVSCVPDCWQETALQVDYAVALTLAVMGGTLPASVAKELTGLLHDMVWLLAEFVKEPYILAH
;
A
#
# COMPACT_ATOMS: atom_id res chain seq x y z
N MET A 1 -34.86 -18.53 6.23
CA MET A 1 -34.17 -17.74 5.19
C MET A 1 -33.62 -16.50 5.87
N ALA A 2 -32.31 -16.46 6.12
CA ALA A 2 -31.66 -15.28 6.68
C ALA A 2 -31.33 -14.33 5.53
N THR A 3 -31.99 -13.17 5.50
CA THR A 3 -31.59 -12.03 4.67
C THR A 3 -30.32 -11.43 5.27
N ILE A 4 -29.19 -11.66 4.60
CA ILE A 4 -27.89 -11.07 4.93
C ILE A 4 -27.95 -9.56 4.60
N PRO A 5 -27.36 -8.67 5.41
CA PRO A 5 -27.40 -7.23 5.17
C PRO A 5 -26.37 -6.84 4.09
N GLU A 6 -26.67 -7.10 2.81
CA GLU A 6 -25.84 -6.61 1.68
C GLU A 6 -25.75 -5.07 1.66
N PHE A 7 -26.78 -4.38 2.16
CA PHE A 7 -26.84 -2.91 2.14
C PHE A 7 -25.84 -2.20 3.06
N SER A 8 -25.45 -2.80 4.19
CA SER A 8 -24.52 -2.13 5.12
C SER A 8 -23.07 -2.24 4.67
N TYR A 9 -22.73 -3.30 3.93
CA TYR A 9 -21.38 -3.52 3.43
C TYR A 9 -21.09 -2.59 2.24
N ALA A 10 -22.00 -2.51 1.27
CA ALA A 10 -21.86 -1.63 0.11
C ALA A 10 -21.74 -0.14 0.51
N LEU A 11 -22.52 0.33 1.50
CA LEU A 11 -22.42 1.70 2.02
C LEU A 11 -21.09 1.96 2.74
N SER A 12 -20.50 0.93 3.36
CA SER A 12 -19.20 1.02 4.03
C SER A 12 -18.05 1.05 3.02
N GLU A 13 -18.12 0.26 1.95
CA GLU A 13 -17.15 0.26 0.85
C GLU A 13 -17.18 1.58 0.08
N GLU A 14 -18.36 2.08 -0.28
CA GLU A 14 -18.53 3.38 -0.94
C GLU A 14 -18.00 4.52 -0.05
N SER A 15 -18.18 4.44 1.27
CA SER A 15 -17.59 5.38 2.23
C SER A 15 -16.07 5.30 2.30
N ALA A 16 -15.46 4.10 2.22
CA ALA A 16 -14.01 3.92 2.26
C ALA A 16 -13.34 4.43 0.97
N VAL A 17 -13.92 4.12 -0.19
CA VAL A 17 -13.51 4.63 -1.50
C VAL A 17 -13.54 6.16 -1.50
N HIS A 18 -14.67 6.76 -1.09
CA HIS A 18 -14.77 8.21 -1.00
C HIS A 18 -13.78 8.83 -0.02
N HIS A 19 -13.51 8.19 1.11
CA HIS A 19 -12.54 8.69 2.06
C HIS A 19 -11.12 8.69 1.49
N LEU A 20 -10.69 7.59 0.84
CA LEU A 20 -9.35 7.48 0.26
C LEU A 20 -9.12 8.41 -0.92
N ILE A 21 -10.13 8.58 -1.78
CA ILE A 21 -10.06 9.51 -2.92
C ILE A 21 -9.94 10.96 -2.44
N ASN A 22 -10.71 11.34 -1.42
CA ASN A 22 -10.73 12.71 -0.89
C ASN A 22 -9.75 12.96 0.25
N LEU A 23 -8.99 11.96 0.68
CA LEU A 23 -8.00 12.11 1.73
C LEU A 23 -7.03 13.21 1.29
N GLU A 24 -6.68 14.16 2.14
CA GLU A 24 -5.58 15.06 1.85
C GLU A 24 -4.27 14.38 2.26
N LEU A 25 -3.31 14.30 1.34
CA LEU A 25 -2.00 13.76 1.68
C LEU A 25 -1.30 14.77 2.57
N CYS A 26 -1.19 14.46 3.86
CA CYS A 26 -0.45 15.29 4.78
C CYS A 26 1.05 15.21 4.42
N ASP A 27 1.68 16.33 4.11
CA ASP A 27 3.12 16.37 3.81
C ASP A 27 3.99 15.96 5.01
N SER A 28 3.43 15.96 6.23
CA SER A 28 4.10 15.48 7.44
C SER A 28 3.92 13.99 7.70
N ALA A 29 3.22 13.25 6.83
CA ALA A 29 3.02 11.81 7.01
C ALA A 29 4.36 11.07 7.04
N ASP A 30 4.49 10.17 8.01
CA ASP A 30 5.70 9.37 8.19
C ASP A 30 5.72 8.14 7.25
N LEU A 31 6.85 7.42 7.23
CA LEU A 31 7.03 6.25 6.37
C LEU A 31 5.95 5.18 6.60
N PHE A 32 5.53 4.97 7.85
CA PHE A 32 4.59 3.90 8.21
C PHE A 32 3.16 4.32 7.86
N GLU A 33 2.79 5.57 8.12
CA GLU A 33 1.49 6.12 7.73
C GLU A 33 1.30 6.10 6.21
N LEU A 34 2.34 6.45 5.45
CA LEU A 34 2.31 6.36 3.99
C LEU A 34 2.16 4.91 3.52
N ALA A 35 2.90 3.97 4.11
CA ALA A 35 2.80 2.56 3.74
C ALA A 35 1.42 1.96 4.07
N ASP A 36 0.84 2.33 5.22
CA ASP A 36 -0.52 1.93 5.60
C ASP A 36 -1.58 2.52 4.68
N THR A 37 -1.40 3.77 4.27
CA THR A 37 -2.31 4.40 3.31
C THR A 37 -2.20 3.74 1.93
N CYS A 38 -0.99 3.34 1.50
CA CYS A 38 -0.81 2.54 0.29
C CYS A 38 -1.54 1.20 0.39
N ALA A 39 -1.37 0.48 1.51
CA ALA A 39 -2.03 -0.80 1.76
C ALA A 39 -3.56 -0.68 1.71
N ALA A 40 -4.13 0.31 2.39
CA ALA A 40 -5.57 0.57 2.32
C ALA A 40 -6.03 0.89 0.88
N CYS A 41 -5.24 1.67 0.13
CA CYS A 41 -5.55 2.03 -1.24
C CYS A 41 -5.57 0.81 -2.18
N VAL A 42 -4.58 -0.08 -2.07
CA VAL A 42 -4.55 -1.31 -2.91
C VAL A 42 -5.63 -2.31 -2.52
N SER A 43 -6.03 -2.41 -1.25
CA SER A 43 -7.14 -3.27 -0.83
C SER A 43 -8.44 -2.84 -1.49
N VAL A 44 -8.72 -1.53 -1.49
CA VAL A 44 -9.89 -0.99 -2.19
C VAL A 44 -9.75 -1.11 -3.71
N LEU A 45 -8.54 -0.96 -4.25
CA LEU A 45 -8.28 -1.10 -5.70
C LEU A 45 -8.64 -2.49 -6.23
N VAL A 46 -8.34 -3.56 -5.48
CA VAL A 46 -8.66 -4.95 -5.86
C VAL A 46 -10.17 -5.20 -5.89
N GLU A 47 -10.93 -4.53 -5.03
CA GLU A 47 -12.38 -4.65 -4.90
C GLU A 47 -13.14 -3.73 -5.88
N THR A 48 -12.44 -2.80 -6.55
CA THR A 48 -13.06 -1.81 -7.44
C THR A 48 -13.29 -2.35 -8.84
N ASP A 49 -14.56 -2.55 -9.21
CA ASP A 49 -14.96 -2.92 -10.58
C ASP A 49 -15.17 -1.71 -11.52
N ASP A 50 -15.41 -0.51 -10.96
CA ASP A 50 -15.65 0.71 -11.75
C ASP A 50 -14.34 1.28 -12.33
N PRO A 51 -14.20 1.37 -13.67
CA PRO A 51 -12.93 1.76 -14.30
C PRO A 51 -12.53 3.22 -14.01
N VAL A 52 -13.50 4.10 -13.74
CA VAL A 52 -13.22 5.50 -13.41
C VAL A 52 -12.61 5.59 -12.02
N THR A 53 -13.28 4.98 -11.04
CA THR A 53 -12.80 4.87 -9.65
C THR A 53 -11.45 4.16 -9.59
N PHE A 54 -11.27 3.09 -10.35
CA PHE A 54 -10.00 2.36 -10.45
C PHE A 54 -8.86 3.27 -10.92
N SER A 55 -9.07 4.07 -11.98
CA SER A 55 -8.06 5.00 -12.49
C SER A 55 -7.69 6.06 -11.45
N ILE A 56 -8.68 6.63 -10.76
CA ILE A 56 -8.46 7.63 -9.71
C ILE A 56 -7.65 7.04 -8.55
N LEU A 57 -7.98 5.81 -8.13
CA LEU A 57 -7.24 5.10 -7.09
C LEU A 57 -5.81 4.76 -7.53
N CYS A 58 -5.58 4.37 -8.79
CA CYS A 58 -4.24 4.16 -9.32
C CYS A 58 -3.40 5.44 -9.32
N GLU A 59 -3.95 6.56 -9.77
CA GLU A 59 -3.28 7.87 -9.72
C GLU A 59 -2.91 8.24 -8.29
N ARG A 60 -3.85 8.00 -7.37
CA ARG A 60 -3.66 8.28 -5.95
C ARG A 60 -2.59 7.40 -5.32
N LEU A 61 -2.61 6.10 -5.60
CA LEU A 61 -1.60 5.15 -5.16
C LEU A 61 -0.22 5.52 -5.70
N LEU A 62 -0.15 5.95 -6.96
CA LEU A 62 1.11 6.36 -7.57
C LEU A 62 1.74 7.58 -6.87
N GLU A 63 0.92 8.56 -6.48
CA GLU A 63 1.37 9.71 -5.68
C GLU A 63 1.87 9.27 -4.29
N LEU A 64 1.12 8.41 -3.61
CA LEU A 64 1.51 7.84 -2.32
C LEU A 64 2.85 7.08 -2.39
N LEU A 65 3.01 6.21 -3.39
CA LEU A 65 4.22 5.42 -3.60
C LEU A 65 5.43 6.30 -3.92
N LYS A 66 5.26 7.37 -4.69
CA LYS A 66 6.35 8.34 -4.96
C LYS A 66 6.81 9.04 -3.69
N ARG A 67 5.87 9.49 -2.85
CA ARG A 67 6.21 10.07 -1.54
C ARG A 67 6.89 9.05 -0.64
N LEU A 68 6.40 7.80 -0.63
CA LEU A 68 7.03 6.72 0.12
C LEU A 68 8.47 6.47 -0.37
N ARG A 69 8.70 6.52 -1.68
CA ARG A 69 10.05 6.40 -2.28
C ARG A 69 10.98 7.51 -1.82
N GLU A 70 10.51 8.75 -1.81
CA GLU A 70 11.27 9.90 -1.31
C GLU A 70 11.64 9.71 0.17
N ARG A 71 10.72 9.19 0.98
CA ARG A 71 10.96 8.91 2.40
C ARG A 71 11.98 7.79 2.64
N CYS A 72 12.10 6.82 1.73
CA CYS A 72 13.11 5.76 1.83
C CYS A 72 14.54 6.31 1.83
N ASP A 73 14.78 7.45 1.17
CA ASP A 73 16.10 8.08 1.08
C ASP A 73 16.34 9.13 2.19
N THR A 74 15.34 9.37 3.06
CA THR A 74 15.44 10.32 4.18
C THR A 74 15.77 9.63 5.51
N GLU A 75 16.41 10.36 6.42
CA GLU A 75 16.63 9.85 7.78
C GLU A 75 15.29 9.57 8.49
N LEU A 76 15.20 8.41 9.13
CA LEU A 76 14.03 8.00 9.89
C LEU A 76 13.82 8.93 11.10
N PRO A 77 12.59 9.42 11.34
CA PRO A 77 12.25 10.16 12.54
C PRO A 77 12.60 9.39 13.83
N PRO A 78 13.03 10.07 14.92
CA PRO A 78 13.45 9.42 16.16
C PRO A 78 12.40 8.45 16.75
N HIS A 79 11.13 8.82 16.68
CA HIS A 79 10.03 7.99 17.20
C HIS A 79 9.84 6.68 16.40
N LEU A 80 10.16 6.66 15.09
CA LEU A 80 10.15 5.42 14.31
C LEU A 80 11.35 4.55 14.67
N VAL A 81 12.53 5.16 14.84
CA VAL A 81 13.74 4.45 15.28
C VAL A 81 13.52 3.78 16.64
N GLU A 82 12.93 4.49 17.60
CA GLU A 82 12.56 3.91 18.91
C GLU A 82 11.65 2.69 18.77
N ARG A 83 10.62 2.77 17.91
CA ARG A 83 9.72 1.63 17.62
C ARG A 83 10.46 0.44 16.99
N LEU A 84 11.39 0.71 16.08
CA LEU A 84 12.17 -0.31 15.37
C LEU A 84 13.25 -0.96 16.27
N ILE A 85 13.68 -0.30 17.34
CA ILE A 85 14.64 -0.85 18.33
C ILE A 85 13.91 -1.60 19.46
N ALA A 86 12.67 -1.21 19.79
CA ALA A 86 11.92 -1.80 20.91
C ALA A 86 11.44 -3.24 20.64
N GLY A 87 11.47 -3.71 19.39
CA GLY A 87 10.99 -5.04 19.01
C GLY A 87 12.02 -6.15 19.17
N GLU A 88 11.56 -7.37 19.46
CA GLU A 88 12.40 -8.57 19.35
C GLU A 88 12.71 -8.87 17.88
N LYS A 89 13.86 -9.49 17.59
CA LYS A 89 14.23 -9.86 16.23
C LYS A 89 13.27 -10.93 15.69
N ILE A 90 12.55 -10.59 14.63
CA ILE A 90 11.63 -11.51 13.94
C ILE A 90 12.29 -11.98 12.64
N VAL A 91 11.89 -13.16 12.15
CA VAL A 91 12.22 -13.60 10.79
C VAL A 91 11.45 -12.68 9.83
N SER A 92 12.17 -11.98 8.96
CA SER A 92 11.54 -11.02 8.05
C SER A 92 10.42 -11.67 7.22
N CYS A 93 9.33 -10.92 7.03
CA CYS A 93 8.18 -11.29 6.23
C CYS A 93 8.49 -11.31 4.73
N VAL A 94 9.61 -10.71 4.32
CA VAL A 94 10.09 -10.71 2.93
C VAL A 94 11.38 -11.53 2.75
N PRO A 95 11.57 -12.16 1.58
CA PRO A 95 12.84 -12.80 1.24
C PRO A 95 14.01 -11.82 1.22
N ASP A 96 15.24 -12.33 1.35
CA ASP A 96 16.47 -11.51 1.33
C ASP A 96 16.59 -10.61 0.10
N CYS A 97 16.12 -11.08 -1.08
CA CYS A 97 16.17 -10.29 -2.31
C CYS A 97 15.24 -9.07 -2.31
N TRP A 98 14.33 -8.96 -1.33
CA TRP A 98 13.35 -7.89 -1.21
C TRP A 98 13.60 -6.99 0.01
N GLN A 99 14.67 -7.19 0.78
CA GLN A 99 14.92 -6.37 1.98
C GLN A 99 15.27 -4.89 1.71
N GLU A 100 15.35 -4.49 0.45
CA GLU A 100 15.50 -3.08 0.06
C GLU A 100 14.12 -2.44 -0.15
N THR A 101 13.69 -1.60 0.79
CA THR A 101 12.39 -0.89 0.74
C THR A 101 12.22 -0.09 -0.54
N ALA A 102 13.26 0.64 -0.95
CA ALA A 102 13.29 1.41 -2.18
C ALA A 102 12.94 0.56 -3.42
N LEU A 103 13.53 -0.63 -3.53
CA LEU A 103 13.29 -1.56 -4.63
C LEU A 103 11.85 -2.07 -4.65
N GLN A 104 11.29 -2.42 -3.49
CA GLN A 104 9.89 -2.83 -3.36
C GLN A 104 8.93 -1.72 -3.82
N VAL A 105 9.21 -0.47 -3.42
CA VAL A 105 8.42 0.69 -3.85
C VAL A 105 8.54 0.90 -5.37
N ASP A 106 9.73 0.80 -5.94
CA ASP A 106 9.94 0.94 -7.39
C ASP A 106 9.17 -0.13 -8.19
N TYR A 107 9.08 -1.36 -7.68
CA TYR A 107 8.24 -2.41 -8.27
C TYR A 107 6.75 -2.10 -8.16
N ALA A 108 6.27 -1.64 -7.01
CA ALA A 108 4.87 -1.25 -6.83
C ALA A 108 4.48 -0.09 -7.77
N VAL A 109 5.38 0.88 -7.97
CA VAL A 109 5.19 1.98 -8.93
C VAL A 109 5.07 1.44 -10.36
N ALA A 110 5.98 0.56 -10.77
CA ALA A 110 5.96 -0.02 -12.12
C ALA A 110 4.69 -0.83 -12.37
N LEU A 111 4.25 -1.64 -11.39
CA LEU A 111 3.00 -2.40 -11.47
C LEU A 111 1.77 -1.48 -11.56
N THR A 112 1.71 -0.43 -10.73
CA THR A 112 0.63 0.56 -10.76
C THR A 112 0.51 1.21 -12.14
N LEU A 113 1.64 1.62 -12.73
CA LEU A 113 1.66 2.18 -14.09
C LEU A 113 1.21 1.16 -15.15
N ALA A 114 1.59 -0.11 -15.00
CA ALA A 114 1.23 -1.16 -15.94
C ALA A 114 -0.29 -1.47 -15.92
N VAL A 115 -0.90 -1.57 -14.73
CA VAL A 115 -2.35 -1.82 -14.62
C VAL A 115 -3.17 -0.60 -15.06
N MET A 116 -2.68 0.61 -14.81
CA MET A 116 -3.32 1.85 -15.24
C MET A 116 -3.23 2.07 -16.77
N GLY A 117 -2.20 1.52 -17.43
CA GLY A 117 -1.96 1.74 -18.87
C GLY A 117 -3.06 1.23 -19.81
N GLY A 118 -3.97 0.36 -19.35
CA GLY A 118 -5.13 -0.09 -20.12
C GLY A 118 -4.81 -0.96 -21.35
N THR A 119 -3.55 -1.35 -21.56
CA THR A 119 -3.11 -2.16 -22.70
C THR A 119 -3.12 -3.66 -22.41
N LEU A 120 -3.35 -4.07 -21.17
CA LEU A 120 -3.30 -5.46 -20.73
C LEU A 120 -4.63 -6.18 -21.00
N PRO A 121 -4.60 -7.49 -21.32
CA PRO A 121 -5.80 -8.32 -21.26
C PRO A 121 -6.42 -8.27 -19.86
N ALA A 122 -7.75 -8.29 -19.77
CA ALA A 122 -8.46 -8.16 -18.49
C ALA A 122 -8.04 -9.19 -17.43
N SER A 123 -7.77 -10.44 -17.85
CA SER A 123 -7.25 -11.46 -16.94
C SER A 123 -5.88 -11.10 -16.38
N VAL A 124 -4.97 -10.59 -17.21
CA VAL A 124 -3.63 -10.18 -16.80
C VAL A 124 -3.70 -8.96 -15.88
N ALA A 125 -4.53 -7.96 -16.22
CA ALA A 125 -4.74 -6.79 -15.38
C ALA A 125 -5.20 -7.19 -13.98
N LYS A 126 -6.17 -8.11 -13.88
CA LYS A 126 -6.67 -8.62 -12.59
C LYS A 126 -5.58 -9.28 -11.75
N GLU A 127 -4.80 -10.18 -12.35
CA GLU A 127 -3.70 -10.86 -11.64
C GLU A 127 -2.61 -9.88 -11.20
N LEU A 128 -2.28 -8.87 -12.02
CA LEU A 128 -1.29 -7.85 -11.66
C LEU A 128 -1.81 -6.91 -10.56
N THR A 129 -3.10 -6.58 -10.53
CA THR A 129 -3.71 -5.82 -9.43
C THR A 129 -3.65 -6.63 -8.12
N GLY A 130 -3.91 -7.94 -8.17
CA GLY A 130 -3.75 -8.83 -7.01
C GLY A 130 -2.29 -8.90 -6.52
N LEU A 131 -1.33 -9.04 -7.43
CA LEU A 131 0.09 -9.01 -7.08
C LEU A 131 0.51 -7.66 -6.48
N LEU A 132 0.03 -6.55 -7.04
CA LEU A 132 0.27 -5.21 -6.50
C LEU A 132 -0.24 -5.08 -5.06
N HIS A 133 -1.42 -5.63 -4.78
CA HIS A 133 -1.96 -5.70 -3.42
C HIS A 133 -1.03 -6.44 -2.48
N ASP A 134 -0.65 -7.67 -2.81
CA ASP A 134 0.17 -8.51 -1.93
C ASP A 134 1.55 -7.87 -1.68
N MET A 135 2.15 -7.27 -2.70
CA MET A 135 3.43 -6.58 -2.58
C MET A 135 3.36 -5.34 -1.68
N VAL A 136 2.35 -4.49 -1.86
CA VAL A 136 2.21 -3.27 -1.05
C VAL A 136 1.82 -3.63 0.39
N TRP A 137 1.04 -4.69 0.58
CA TRP A 137 0.71 -5.19 1.91
C TRP A 137 1.96 -5.72 2.64
N LEU A 138 2.78 -6.54 1.97
CA LEU A 138 4.05 -7.01 2.52
C LEU A 138 5.01 -5.85 2.81
N LEU A 139 5.08 -4.85 1.93
CA LEU A 139 5.89 -3.65 2.15
C LEU A 139 5.46 -2.91 3.42
N ALA A 140 4.15 -2.75 3.65
CA ALA A 140 3.62 -2.07 4.84
C ALA A 140 3.96 -2.79 6.14
N GLU A 141 4.00 -4.12 6.13
CA GLU A 141 4.47 -4.91 7.26
C GLU A 141 5.99 -4.83 7.40
N PHE A 142 6.72 -4.96 6.28
CA PHE A 142 8.18 -4.95 6.24
C PHE A 142 8.78 -3.66 6.82
N VAL A 143 8.25 -2.48 6.45
CA VAL A 143 8.77 -1.20 6.94
C VAL A 143 8.67 -1.04 8.46
N LYS A 144 7.79 -1.82 9.11
CA LYS A 144 7.57 -1.79 10.56
C LYS A 144 8.38 -2.85 11.31
N GLU A 145 9.08 -3.73 10.59
CA GLU A 145 9.87 -4.79 11.22
C GLU A 145 11.06 -4.24 12.00
N PRO A 146 11.29 -4.69 13.24
CA PRO A 146 12.40 -4.20 14.04
C PRO A 146 13.76 -4.65 13.45
N TYR A 147 14.62 -3.68 13.11
CA TYR A 147 15.91 -3.94 12.45
C TYR A 147 17.12 -3.96 13.40
N ILE A 148 16.98 -3.46 14.63
CA ILE A 148 18.14 -3.15 15.49
C ILE A 148 18.15 -4.05 16.73
N LEU A 149 19.25 -4.78 16.90
CA LEU A 149 19.62 -5.44 18.15
C LEU A 149 19.73 -4.40 19.27
N ALA A 150 18.85 -4.45 20.27
CA ALA A 150 19.23 -4.03 21.61
C ALA A 150 20.34 -5.00 22.10
N HIS A 151 21.60 -4.56 22.05
CA HIS A 151 22.71 -5.22 22.75
C HIS A 151 22.81 -4.70 24.18
#